data_AF-A0A960K680-F1
#
_entry.id   AF-A0A960K680-F1
#
_cell.length_a   1.000
_cell.length_b   1.000
_cell.length_c   1.000
_cell.angle_alpha   90.00
_cell.angle_beta   90.00
_cell.angle_gamma   90.00
#
_symmetry.space_group_name_H-M   'P 1'
#
loop_
_entity.id
_entity.type
_entity.pdbx_description
1 polymer ?
#
loop_
_entity_poly.entity_id
_entity_poly.type
_entity_poly.pdbx_seq_one_letter_code
_entity_poly.pdbx_strand_id
1 'polypeptide(L)'
;MAEERVAVDRAHRFVFIRPSYISILPKRPSGESFAGSRYELEVEDRIEKGIVESTGVIEHPVLRTAQTAALRIWPSELPEGEKPLEWLMDLGKLPPVDTFEGVRWRLENLGFDCGEETSEGPLTRKAARSFMEWMGLMSAYEELERTGTVEEEMELTAEFRRALDEEYQRPAGLHHGVELVGDDQPDDSTGPE
;
A
#
# COMPACT_ATOMS: atom_id res chain seq x y z
N MET A 1 -21.46 -31.75 51.79
CA MET A 1 -21.55 -30.82 50.64
C MET A 1 -20.15 -30.29 50.43
N ALA A 2 -19.51 -30.62 49.30
CA ALA A 2 -18.13 -30.24 49.03
C ALA A 2 -18.13 -28.97 48.17
N GLU A 3 -17.57 -27.89 48.68
CA GLU A 3 -17.22 -26.70 47.89
C GLU A 3 -15.90 -26.97 47.16
N GLU A 4 -15.94 -26.97 45.84
CA GLU A 4 -14.76 -27.03 44.98
C GLU A 4 -14.45 -25.61 44.50
N ARG A 5 -13.30 -25.07 44.95
CA ARG A 5 -12.82 -23.76 44.50
C ARG A 5 -12.15 -23.91 43.13
N VAL A 6 -12.83 -23.43 42.09
CA VAL A 6 -12.28 -23.38 40.73
C VAL A 6 -11.45 -22.09 40.58
N ALA A 7 -10.23 -22.23 40.05
CA ALA A 7 -9.30 -21.11 39.83
C ALA A 7 -9.86 -20.14 38.78
N VAL A 8 -10.30 -18.96 39.24
CA VAL A 8 -10.81 -17.86 38.41
C VAL A 8 -9.67 -16.88 38.12
N ASP A 9 -8.73 -17.23 37.22
CA ASP A 9 -7.71 -16.29 36.71
C ASP A 9 -7.04 -16.80 35.42
N ARG A 10 -7.83 -17.28 34.44
CA ARG A 10 -7.29 -17.52 33.10
C ARG A 10 -7.29 -16.20 32.33
N ALA A 11 -6.12 -15.60 32.18
CA ALA A 11 -5.92 -14.50 31.24
C ALA A 11 -6.24 -14.98 29.82
N HIS A 12 -7.38 -14.55 29.29
CA HIS A 12 -7.72 -14.75 27.89
C HIS A 12 -6.93 -13.73 27.07
N ARG A 13 -5.99 -14.21 26.26
CA ARG A 13 -5.33 -13.38 25.24
C ARG A 13 -6.33 -13.14 24.11
N PHE A 14 -7.05 -12.03 24.18
CA PHE A 14 -7.89 -11.58 23.07
C PHE A 14 -6.99 -11.01 21.98
N VAL A 15 -6.89 -11.72 20.85
CA VAL A 15 -6.28 -11.18 19.63
C VAL A 15 -7.39 -10.42 18.92
N PHE A 16 -7.37 -9.09 19.02
CA PHE A 16 -8.25 -8.22 18.24
C PHE A 16 -7.80 -8.25 16.78
N ILE A 17 -8.51 -9.01 15.94
CA ILE A 17 -8.32 -9.00 14.49
C ILE A 17 -9.23 -7.90 13.93
N ARG A 18 -8.67 -6.70 13.72
CA ARG A 18 -9.40 -5.66 12.97
C ARG A 18 -9.43 -6.05 11.49
N PRO A 19 -10.58 -5.97 10.80
CA PRO A 19 -10.61 -6.16 9.35
C PRO A 19 -9.69 -5.12 8.69
N SER A 20 -8.86 -5.60 7.77
CA SER A 20 -8.06 -4.77 6.86
C SER A 20 -8.79 -4.70 5.52
N TYR A 21 -8.58 -3.63 4.74
CA TYR A 21 -9.16 -3.50 3.41
C TYR A 21 -8.03 -3.53 2.38
N ILE A 22 -8.30 -4.14 1.23
CA ILE A 22 -7.50 -3.93 0.03
C ILE A 22 -8.28 -3.03 -0.91
N SER A 23 -7.57 -2.07 -1.51
CA SER A 23 -8.11 -1.18 -2.53
C SER A 23 -7.29 -1.36 -3.79
N ILE A 24 -7.94 -1.78 -4.88
CA ILE A 24 -7.27 -2.10 -6.14
C ILE A 24 -7.85 -1.18 -7.22
N LEU A 25 -6.98 -0.44 -7.91
CA LEU A 25 -7.35 0.39 -9.06
C LEU A 25 -6.73 -0.21 -10.33
N PRO A 26 -7.39 -1.19 -10.96
CA PRO A 26 -6.91 -1.75 -12.22
C PRO A 26 -7.00 -0.69 -13.33
N LYS A 27 -5.89 -0.48 -14.04
CA LYS A 27 -5.81 0.44 -15.19
C LYS A 27 -5.43 -0.32 -16.45
N ARG A 28 -5.99 0.10 -17.59
CA ARG A 28 -5.56 -0.35 -18.92
C ARG A 28 -4.18 0.23 -19.25
N PRO A 29 -3.45 -0.34 -20.24
CA PRO A 29 -2.23 0.28 -20.75
C PRO A 29 -2.45 1.71 -21.28
N SER A 30 -3.67 2.04 -21.74
CA SER A 30 -4.08 3.38 -22.14
C SER A 30 -4.31 4.35 -20.98
N GLY A 31 -4.28 3.88 -19.73
CA GLY A 31 -4.62 4.65 -18.53
C GLY A 31 -6.11 4.66 -18.18
N GLU A 32 -6.97 4.07 -19.02
CA GLU A 32 -8.42 4.01 -18.80
C GLU A 32 -8.81 3.00 -17.71
N SER A 33 -9.93 3.27 -17.03
CA SER A 33 -10.50 2.43 -15.97
C SER A 33 -11.21 1.19 -16.54
N PHE A 34 -11.32 0.12 -15.73
CA PHE A 34 -12.17 -1.04 -16.01
C PHE A 34 -13.61 -0.88 -15.49
N ALA A 35 -14.06 0.33 -15.17
CA ALA A 35 -15.44 0.62 -14.73
C ALA A 35 -16.50 -0.12 -15.58
N GLY A 36 -17.47 -0.75 -14.92
CA GLY A 36 -18.51 -1.55 -15.57
C GLY A 36 -18.10 -2.98 -15.96
N SER A 37 -16.83 -3.34 -15.83
CA SER A 37 -16.34 -4.70 -16.08
C SER A 37 -16.68 -5.64 -14.93
N ARG A 38 -16.96 -6.92 -15.23
CA ARG A 38 -17.13 -7.93 -14.19
C ARG A 38 -15.77 -8.30 -13.61
N TYR A 39 -15.68 -8.48 -12.29
CA TYR A 39 -14.48 -8.98 -11.65
C TYR A 39 -14.76 -10.17 -10.71
N GLU A 40 -13.70 -10.90 -10.43
CA GLU A 40 -13.62 -11.92 -9.40
C GLU A 40 -12.32 -11.67 -8.61
N LEU A 41 -12.42 -11.48 -7.30
CA LEU A 41 -11.30 -11.34 -6.40
C LEU A 41 -11.24 -12.58 -5.51
N GLU A 42 -10.20 -13.38 -5.70
CA GLU A 42 -9.90 -14.54 -4.88
C GLU A 42 -8.87 -14.13 -3.83
N VAL A 43 -9.20 -14.28 -2.54
CA VAL A 43 -8.31 -14.02 -1.41
C VAL A 43 -8.24 -15.30 -0.59
N GLU A 44 -7.10 -16.00 -0.64
CA GLU A 44 -6.96 -17.36 -0.14
C GLU A 44 -8.09 -18.28 -0.64
N ASP A 45 -8.93 -18.82 0.24
CA ASP A 45 -10.04 -19.72 -0.10
C ASP A 45 -11.38 -18.99 -0.34
N ARG A 46 -11.39 -17.65 -0.38
CA ARG A 46 -12.60 -16.84 -0.56
C ARG A 46 -12.63 -16.22 -1.94
N ILE A 47 -13.78 -16.34 -2.61
CA ILE A 47 -14.00 -15.75 -3.93
C ILE A 47 -15.13 -14.74 -3.83
N GLU A 48 -14.79 -13.48 -4.07
CA GLU A 48 -15.72 -12.36 -4.15
C GLU A 48 -15.96 -11.98 -5.61
N LYS A 49 -17.20 -11.66 -5.97
CA LYS A 49 -17.58 -11.34 -7.36
C LYS A 49 -18.32 -10.02 -7.40
N GLY A 50 -18.06 -9.22 -8.42
CA GLY A 50 -18.72 -7.93 -8.56
C GLY A 50 -18.55 -7.30 -9.92
N ILE A 51 -18.96 -6.02 -10.00
CA ILE A 51 -18.75 -5.15 -11.14
C ILE A 51 -17.87 -4.00 -10.65
N VAL A 52 -16.83 -3.65 -11.41
CA VAL A 52 -15.97 -2.52 -11.08
C VAL A 52 -16.82 -1.25 -11.10
N GLU A 53 -16.79 -0.50 -10.00
CA GLU A 53 -17.59 0.71 -9.85
C GLU A 53 -17.16 1.81 -10.85
N SER A 54 -17.97 2.86 -10.99
CA SER A 54 -17.67 3.99 -11.87
C SER A 54 -16.37 4.71 -11.51
N THR A 55 -15.92 4.59 -10.26
CA THR A 55 -14.63 5.10 -9.76
C THR A 55 -13.43 4.29 -10.28
N GLY A 56 -13.65 3.07 -10.77
CA GLY A 56 -12.60 2.13 -11.14
C GLY A 56 -11.99 1.35 -9.97
N VAL A 57 -12.37 1.66 -8.72
CA VAL A 57 -11.78 1.05 -7.54
C VAL A 57 -12.54 -0.22 -7.14
N ILE A 58 -11.80 -1.27 -6.78
CA ILE A 58 -12.31 -2.48 -6.16
C ILE A 58 -11.84 -2.48 -4.71
N GLU A 59 -12.77 -2.33 -3.76
CA GLU A 59 -12.49 -2.38 -2.33
C GLU A 59 -13.06 -3.66 -1.71
N HIS A 60 -12.24 -4.40 -0.98
CA HIS A 60 -12.68 -5.62 -0.27
C HIS A 60 -12.04 -5.75 1.11
N PRO A 61 -12.81 -6.19 2.12
CA PRO A 61 -12.24 -6.56 3.41
C PRO A 61 -11.43 -7.85 3.28
N VAL A 62 -10.17 -7.81 3.66
CA VAL A 62 -9.26 -8.96 3.69
C VAL A 62 -8.85 -9.30 5.11
N LEU A 63 -8.67 -10.59 5.39
CA LEU A 63 -8.06 -11.04 6.64
C LEU A 63 -6.61 -10.56 6.67
N ARG A 64 -6.13 -10.06 7.82
CA ARG A 64 -4.71 -9.67 8.00
C ARG A 64 -3.72 -10.82 7.79
N THR A 65 -4.21 -12.05 7.81
CA THR A 65 -3.41 -13.26 7.56
C THR A 65 -3.35 -13.63 6.08
N ALA A 66 -4.20 -13.02 5.23
CA ALA A 66 -4.24 -13.29 3.81
C ALA A 66 -2.86 -13.03 3.20
N GLN A 67 -2.29 -14.05 2.57
CA GLN A 67 -0.96 -13.94 1.96
C GLN A 67 -1.01 -13.70 0.47
N THR A 68 -2.11 -14.03 -0.18
CA THR A 68 -2.21 -13.91 -1.63
C THR A 68 -3.61 -13.49 -2.02
N ALA A 69 -3.69 -12.80 -3.15
CA ALA A 69 -4.94 -12.57 -3.84
C ALA A 69 -4.77 -12.69 -5.35
N ALA A 70 -5.79 -13.18 -6.03
CA ALA A 70 -5.88 -13.18 -7.47
C ALA A 70 -7.07 -12.31 -7.90
N LEU A 71 -6.82 -11.30 -8.73
CA LEU A 71 -7.86 -10.50 -9.35
C LEU A 71 -8.04 -10.96 -10.80
N ARG A 72 -9.28 -11.29 -11.17
CA ARG A 72 -9.68 -11.59 -12.55
C ARG A 72 -10.70 -10.58 -13.01
N ILE A 73 -10.46 -9.91 -14.14
CA ILE A 73 -11.41 -8.96 -14.74
C ILE A 73 -11.80 -9.44 -16.14
N TRP A 74 -13.10 -9.35 -16.43
CA TRP A 74 -13.67 -9.55 -17.75
C TRP A 74 -14.15 -8.19 -18.27
N PRO A 75 -13.31 -7.47 -19.05
CA PRO A 75 -13.72 -6.29 -19.78
C PRO A 75 -14.98 -6.52 -20.59
N SER A 76 -15.91 -5.55 -20.58
CA SER A 76 -17.16 -5.61 -21.35
C SER A 76 -16.96 -5.68 -22.87
N GLU A 77 -15.77 -5.28 -23.34
CA GLU A 77 -15.37 -5.33 -24.75
C GLU A 77 -14.87 -6.70 -25.18
N LEU A 78 -14.57 -7.61 -24.24
CA LEU A 78 -14.14 -8.95 -24.59
C LEU A 78 -15.33 -9.79 -25.08
N PRO A 79 -15.19 -10.47 -26.23
CA PRO A 79 -16.17 -11.45 -26.67
C PRO A 79 -16.45 -12.52 -25.60
N GLU A 80 -17.69 -12.99 -25.57
CA GLU A 80 -18.12 -14.05 -24.65
C GLU A 80 -17.28 -15.31 -24.88
N GLY A 81 -16.52 -15.74 -23.86
CA GLY A 81 -15.62 -16.90 -23.93
C GLY A 81 -14.12 -16.58 -23.96
N GLU A 82 -13.73 -15.31 -24.00
CA GLU A 82 -12.32 -14.94 -23.83
C GLU A 82 -11.84 -15.05 -22.36
N LYS A 83 -10.52 -15.22 -22.21
CA LYS A 83 -9.88 -15.37 -20.90
C LYS A 83 -9.93 -14.03 -20.14
N PRO A 84 -10.13 -14.05 -18.82
CA PRO A 84 -10.00 -12.85 -18.02
C PRO A 84 -8.57 -12.31 -18.07
N LEU A 85 -8.44 -11.00 -17.82
CA LEU A 85 -7.18 -10.43 -17.37
C LEU A 85 -6.97 -10.87 -15.92
N GLU A 86 -5.81 -11.46 -15.63
CA GLU A 86 -5.49 -12.02 -14.32
C GLU A 86 -4.26 -11.33 -13.71
N TRP A 87 -4.38 -10.96 -12.44
CA TRP A 87 -3.31 -10.42 -11.62
C TRP A 87 -3.16 -11.27 -10.37
N LEU A 88 -1.93 -11.71 -10.09
CA LEU A 88 -1.56 -12.36 -8.83
C LEU A 88 -0.88 -11.32 -7.95
N MET A 89 -1.40 -11.16 -6.73
CA MET A 89 -0.94 -10.19 -5.74
C MET A 89 -0.46 -10.96 -4.50
N ASP A 90 0.71 -10.59 -4.01
CA ASP A 90 1.20 -11.03 -2.71
C ASP A 90 0.65 -10.06 -1.65
N LEU A 91 -0.30 -10.55 -0.85
CA LEU A 91 -0.84 -9.83 0.32
C LEU A 91 -0.01 -10.12 1.58
N GLY A 92 0.94 -11.05 1.48
CA GLY A 92 1.72 -11.61 2.56
C GLY A 92 2.65 -10.57 3.15
N LYS A 93 2.39 -10.27 4.43
CA LYS A 93 3.24 -9.51 5.37
C LYS A 93 4.14 -8.50 4.67
N LEU A 94 3.59 -7.30 4.48
CA LEU A 94 4.42 -6.11 4.44
C LEU A 94 5.55 -6.25 5.46
N PRO A 95 6.81 -6.17 5.03
CA PRO A 95 7.91 -6.25 5.97
C PRO A 95 7.71 -5.19 7.06
N PRO A 96 8.20 -5.44 8.29
CA PRO A 96 8.03 -4.49 9.39
C PRO A 96 8.46 -3.08 8.96
N VAL A 97 7.71 -2.04 9.36
CA VAL A 97 7.97 -0.66 8.90
C VAL A 97 9.32 -0.10 9.36
N ASP A 98 9.97 -0.77 10.32
CA ASP A 98 11.33 -0.49 10.77
C ASP A 98 12.42 -1.15 9.90
N THR A 99 12.06 -1.98 8.92
CA THR A 99 12.99 -2.51 7.91
C THR A 99 12.94 -1.67 6.64
N PHE A 100 14.08 -1.65 5.93
CA PHE A 100 14.19 -1.01 4.62
C PHE A 100 13.09 -1.47 3.65
N GLU A 101 12.90 -2.79 3.52
CA GLU A 101 11.88 -3.37 2.63
C GLU A 101 10.47 -2.94 3.03
N GLY A 102 10.20 -2.79 4.34
CA GLY A 102 8.90 -2.41 4.85
C GLY A 102 8.57 -0.93 4.61
N VAL A 103 9.58 -0.06 4.63
CA VAL A 103 9.45 1.34 4.21
C VAL A 103 9.22 1.42 2.71
N ARG A 104 10.07 0.76 1.91
CA ARG A 104 9.99 0.77 0.44
C ARG A 104 8.61 0.32 -0.06
N TRP A 105 8.13 -0.82 0.41
CA TRP A 105 6.84 -1.36 -0.03
C TRP A 105 5.66 -0.47 0.35
N ARG A 106 5.71 0.22 1.51
CA ARG A 106 4.65 1.18 1.88
C ARG A 106 4.69 2.42 1.00
N LEU A 107 5.88 2.95 0.73
CA LEU A 107 6.06 4.08 -0.18
C LEU A 107 5.50 3.75 -1.57
N GLU A 108 5.87 2.61 -2.14
CA GLU A 108 5.38 2.16 -3.45
C GLU A 108 3.86 1.97 -3.46
N ASN A 109 3.30 1.34 -2.43
CA ASN A 109 1.85 1.16 -2.31
C ASN A 109 1.08 2.47 -2.12
N LEU A 110 1.71 3.50 -1.56
CA LEU A 110 1.17 4.85 -1.45
C LEU A 110 1.42 5.69 -2.72
N GLY A 111 2.05 5.09 -3.73
CA GLY A 111 2.33 5.70 -5.03
C GLY A 111 3.75 6.26 -5.17
N PHE A 112 4.54 6.38 -4.11
CA PHE A 112 5.88 6.94 -4.17
C PHE A 112 6.87 5.93 -4.77
N ASP A 113 7.28 6.20 -6.02
CA ASP A 113 8.14 5.31 -6.81
C ASP A 113 9.57 5.20 -6.22
N CYS A 114 9.92 3.99 -5.79
CA CYS A 114 11.25 3.65 -5.30
C CYS A 114 12.14 2.98 -6.37
N GLY A 115 11.61 2.74 -7.58
CA GLY A 115 12.28 2.02 -8.65
C GLY A 115 12.62 0.57 -8.29
N GLU A 116 13.54 -0.05 -9.04
CA GLU A 116 13.98 -1.44 -8.82
C GLU A 116 15.08 -1.58 -7.75
N GLU A 117 15.24 -0.58 -6.86
CA GLU A 117 16.32 -0.56 -5.89
C GLU A 117 16.13 -1.63 -4.80
N THR A 118 17.10 -2.52 -4.64
CA THR A 118 17.09 -3.59 -3.63
C THR A 118 17.71 -3.17 -2.29
N SER A 119 18.17 -1.92 -2.18
CA SER A 119 18.79 -1.33 -0.99
C SER A 119 18.50 0.18 -0.95
N GLU A 120 18.90 0.87 0.12
CA GLU A 120 18.65 2.30 0.31
C GLU A 120 19.41 3.18 -0.69
N GLY A 121 18.84 3.29 -1.88
CA GLY A 121 19.38 4.05 -2.99
C GLY A 121 18.75 5.44 -3.15
N PRO A 122 19.22 6.21 -4.15
CA PRO A 122 18.71 7.53 -4.45
C PRO A 122 17.20 7.60 -4.70
N LEU A 123 16.59 6.60 -5.35
CA LEU A 123 15.16 6.62 -5.67
C LEU A 123 14.32 6.40 -4.42
N THR A 124 14.69 5.45 -3.58
CA THR A 124 14.01 5.21 -2.29
C THR A 124 14.12 6.44 -1.37
N ARG A 125 15.27 7.14 -1.38
CA ARG A 125 15.43 8.41 -0.65
C ARG A 125 14.60 9.56 -1.23
N LYS A 126 14.47 9.63 -2.56
CA LYS A 126 13.58 10.59 -3.23
C LYS A 126 12.13 10.34 -2.81
N ALA A 127 11.67 9.10 -2.88
CA ALA A 127 10.33 8.68 -2.45
C ALA A 127 10.05 9.02 -0.98
N ALA A 128 10.99 8.73 -0.08
CA ALA A 128 10.86 9.06 1.33
C ALA A 128 10.75 10.58 1.57
N ARG A 129 11.55 11.39 0.86
CA ARG A 129 11.48 12.85 0.92
C ARG A 129 10.12 13.37 0.43
N SER A 130 9.65 12.88 -0.72
CA SER A 130 8.34 13.26 -1.25
C SER A 130 7.20 12.89 -0.29
N PHE A 131 7.29 11.76 0.40
CA PHE A 131 6.35 11.41 1.46
C PHE A 131 6.42 12.36 2.65
N MET A 132 7.62 12.72 3.11
CA MET A 132 7.80 13.70 4.18
C MET A 132 7.26 15.08 3.79
N GLU A 133 7.41 15.51 2.54
CA GLU A 133 6.83 16.76 2.01
C GLU A 133 5.31 16.70 2.08
N TRP A 134 4.74 15.61 1.61
CA TRP A 134 3.30 15.37 1.60
C TRP A 134 2.70 15.34 3.01
N MET A 135 3.43 14.79 3.99
CA MET A 135 3.03 14.79 5.41
C MET A 135 3.35 16.09 6.16
N GLY A 136 4.06 17.05 5.55
CA GLY A 136 4.50 18.27 6.21
C GLY A 136 5.63 18.06 7.25
N LEU A 137 6.37 16.95 7.15
CA LEU A 137 7.48 16.60 8.03
C LEU A 137 8.84 17.17 7.55
N MET A 138 8.92 17.72 6.33
CA MET A 138 10.20 18.18 5.78
C MET A 138 10.87 19.31 6.57
N SER A 139 10.10 20.26 7.09
CA SER A 139 10.70 21.36 7.86
C SER A 139 11.38 20.84 9.14
N ALA A 140 10.80 19.81 9.77
CA ALA A 140 11.41 19.15 10.91
C ALA A 140 12.66 18.37 10.52
N TYR A 141 12.65 17.70 9.36
CA TYR A 141 13.80 16.99 8.81
C TYR A 141 14.98 17.93 8.49
N GLU A 142 14.73 19.07 7.84
CA GLU A 142 15.77 20.05 7.51
C GLU A 142 16.37 20.72 8.74
N GLU A 143 15.56 21.01 9.76
CA GLU A 143 16.05 21.55 11.03
C GLU A 143 16.94 20.54 11.78
N LEU A 144 16.56 19.27 11.71
CA LEU A 144 17.32 18.17 12.27
C LEU A 144 18.67 17.98 11.54
N GLU A 145 18.72 17.97 10.21
CA GLU A 145 19.98 17.86 9.46
C GLU A 145 20.97 18.99 9.80
N ARG A 146 20.45 20.18 10.12
CA ARG A 146 21.27 21.36 10.41
C ARG A 146 21.80 21.41 11.84
N THR A 147 20.99 20.98 12.81
CA THR A 147 21.24 21.27 14.23
C THR A 147 20.86 20.15 15.19
N GLY A 148 20.30 19.05 14.69
CA GLY A 148 19.71 17.99 15.48
C GLY A 148 20.73 17.16 16.26
N THR A 149 20.21 16.53 17.29
CA THR A 149 20.87 15.48 18.07
C THR A 149 20.45 14.10 17.58
N VAL A 150 21.24 13.07 17.94
CA VAL A 150 20.92 11.67 17.62
C VAL A 150 19.56 11.24 18.21
N GLU A 151 19.17 11.80 19.35
CA GLU A 151 17.89 11.49 19.99
C GLU A 151 16.71 12.04 19.18
N GLU A 152 16.82 13.29 18.72
CA GLU A 152 15.82 13.91 17.85
C GLU A 152 15.75 13.22 16.47
N GLU A 153 16.87 12.70 15.96
CA GLU A 153 16.93 11.94 14.71
C GLU A 153 16.17 10.61 14.82
N MET A 154 16.33 9.91 15.95
CA MET A 154 15.59 8.69 16.23
C MET A 154 14.09 8.96 16.39
N GLU A 155 13.72 10.06 17.04
CA GLU A 155 12.31 10.44 17.23
C GLU A 155 11.63 10.77 15.90
N LEU A 156 12.27 11.58 15.04
CA LEU A 156 11.73 11.91 13.72
C LEU A 156 11.64 10.67 12.81
N THR A 157 12.63 9.78 12.88
CA THR A 157 12.59 8.50 12.14
C THR A 157 11.43 7.62 12.61
N ALA A 158 11.17 7.57 13.91
CA ALA A 158 10.03 6.84 14.46
C ALA A 158 8.69 7.48 14.06
N GLU A 159 8.62 8.81 14.04
CA GLU A 159 7.45 9.55 13.59
C GLU A 159 7.17 9.31 12.10
N PHE A 160 8.19 9.40 11.24
CA PHE A 160 8.09 9.06 9.82
C PHE A 160 7.54 7.64 9.61
N ARG A 161 8.12 6.64 10.29
CA ARG A 161 7.69 5.24 10.18
C ARG A 161 6.27 5.04 10.67
N ARG A 162 5.88 5.70 11.76
CA ARG A 162 4.51 5.67 12.28
C ARG A 162 3.54 6.28 11.27
N ALA A 163 3.84 7.47 10.76
CA ALA A 163 3.03 8.17 9.76
C ALA A 163 2.85 7.33 8.49
N LEU A 164 3.92 6.67 8.03
CA LEU A 164 3.89 5.80 6.86
C LEU A 164 3.01 4.57 7.06
N ASP A 165 3.09 3.90 8.21
CA ASP A 165 2.23 2.75 8.51
C ASP A 165 0.76 3.14 8.74
N GLU A 166 0.52 4.28 9.40
CA GLU A 166 -0.83 4.81 9.63
C GLU A 166 -1.51 5.19 8.32
N GLU A 167 -0.80 5.89 7.43
CA GLU A 167 -1.37 6.27 6.15
C GLU A 167 -1.60 5.05 5.26
N TYR A 168 -0.65 4.12 5.21
CA TYR A 168 -0.85 2.87 4.46
C TYR A 168 -2.09 2.10 4.93
N GLN A 169 -2.41 2.14 6.23
CA GLN A 169 -3.59 1.47 6.79
C GLN A 169 -4.89 2.27 6.63
N ARG A 170 -4.85 3.48 6.06
CA ARG A 170 -6.02 4.33 5.89
C ARG A 170 -6.94 3.77 4.79
N PRO A 171 -8.28 3.84 4.95
CA PRO A 171 -9.21 3.42 3.90
C PRO A 171 -9.09 4.33 2.66
N ALA A 172 -9.20 3.78 1.45
CA ALA A 172 -8.85 4.52 0.24
C ALA A 172 -9.76 5.72 -0.07
N GLY A 173 -11.01 5.71 0.40
CA GLY A 173 -11.90 6.88 0.37
C GLY A 173 -11.46 8.08 1.23
N LEU A 174 -10.34 7.99 1.96
CA LEU A 174 -9.79 9.04 2.82
C LEU A 174 -8.33 9.41 2.49
N HIS A 175 -7.70 8.74 1.51
CA HIS A 175 -6.39 9.20 1.04
C HIS A 175 -6.56 10.55 0.35
N HIS A 176 -5.74 11.51 0.74
CA HIS A 176 -5.61 12.74 -0.04
C HIS A 176 -4.89 12.32 -1.32
N GLY A 177 -5.62 12.24 -2.44
CA GLY A 177 -5.13 11.69 -3.69
C GLY A 177 -3.77 12.29 -4.07
N VAL A 178 -2.77 11.42 -4.19
CA VAL A 178 -1.46 11.80 -4.72
C VAL A 178 -1.56 11.74 -6.25
N GLU A 179 -1.78 12.90 -6.88
CA GLU A 179 -1.53 13.05 -8.31
C GLU A 179 -0.01 13.16 -8.50
N LEU A 180 0.64 12.04 -8.79
CA LEU A 180 2.02 12.06 -9.26
C LEU A 180 2.02 12.48 -10.73
N VAL A 181 2.29 13.77 -10.94
CA VAL A 181 2.70 14.31 -12.23
C VAL A 181 4.01 13.60 -12.59
N GLY A 182 3.97 12.76 -13.62
CA GLY A 182 5.19 12.19 -14.18
C GLY A 182 6.11 13.32 -14.60
N ASP A 183 7.34 13.32 -14.08
CA ASP A 183 8.42 14.17 -14.56
C ASP A 183 8.55 13.94 -16.08
N ASP A 184 8.09 14.92 -16.85
CA ASP A 184 8.39 15.09 -18.28
C ASP A 184 9.91 15.31 -18.34
N GLN A 185 10.68 14.25 -18.54
CA GLN A 185 12.09 14.41 -18.89
C GLN A 185 12.14 15.12 -20.24
N PRO A 186 12.77 16.30 -20.36
CA PRO A 186 13.10 16.82 -21.68
C PRO A 186 14.11 15.85 -22.32
N ASP A 187 13.67 15.30 -23.45
CA ASP A 187 14.43 14.45 -24.36
C ASP A 187 15.75 15.14 -24.76
N ASP A 188 16.85 14.74 -24.12
CA ASP A 188 18.21 15.11 -24.50
C ASP A 188 18.67 14.22 -25.66
N SER A 189 18.07 14.44 -26.82
CA SER A 189 18.45 13.79 -28.07
C SER A 189 18.60 14.82 -29.18
N THR A 190 19.62 15.70 -29.12
CA THR A 190 20.28 16.14 -30.37
C THR A 190 21.73 16.53 -30.15
N GLY A 191 22.62 15.59 -30.43
CA GLY A 191 23.91 15.85 -31.06
C GLY A 191 24.40 14.56 -31.71
N PRO A 192 25.30 14.57 -32.71
CA PRO A 192 25.93 15.72 -33.38
C PRO A 192 25.87 15.64 -34.93
N GLU A 193 26.08 16.77 -35.61
CA GLU A 193 26.73 16.83 -36.94
C GLU A 193 27.67 18.05 -37.00
#